data_AF-A0AAV6AID4-F1
#
_entry.id   AF-A0AAV6AID4-F1
#
_cell.length_a   1.000
_cell.length_b   1.000
_cell.length_c   1.000
_cell.angle_alpha   90.00
_cell.angle_beta   90.00
_cell.angle_gamma   90.00
#
_symmetry.space_group_name_H-M   'P 1'
#
loop_
_entity.id
_entity.type
_entity.pdbx_description
1 polymer ?
#
loop_
_entity_poly.entity_id
_entity_poly.type
_entity_poly.pdbx_seq_one_letter_code
_entity_poly.pdbx_strand_id
1 'polypeptide(L)'
;MQLRAGREIEMGIVFFPRDGSYLAFPGVFATWLCPHGDAPNPCRKYHVSSDISCAAGVAAVALPILRELGLYHKVVRMPADYARMQTGNQAGKFITIYAPLNIQHDALVSRLGDALSGTPGLRPSPTIPRSRRYRHVFAEQPLDRGMFVYGGFETDPGE
;
A
#
# COMPACT_ATOMS: atom_id res chain seq x y z
N MET A 1 31.36 -19.40 -34.89
CA MET A 1 30.73 -19.84 -33.63
C MET A 1 30.74 -18.65 -32.66
N GLN A 2 29.70 -17.81 -32.69
CA GLN A 2 29.59 -16.63 -31.84
C GLN A 2 28.70 -16.97 -30.63
N LEU A 3 29.28 -16.87 -29.43
CA LEU A 3 28.58 -16.96 -28.16
C LEU A 3 27.63 -15.77 -28.05
N ARG A 4 26.32 -16.03 -28.08
CA ARG A 4 25.31 -15.03 -27.77
C ARG A 4 25.29 -14.84 -26.25
N ALA A 5 25.77 -13.69 -25.81
CA ALA A 5 25.62 -13.20 -24.45
C ALA A 5 24.15 -13.30 -24.02
N GLY A 6 23.93 -13.98 -22.89
CA GLY A 6 22.62 -14.01 -22.24
C GLY A 6 22.21 -12.59 -21.90
N ARG A 7 21.00 -12.20 -22.33
CA ARG A 7 20.33 -11.02 -21.81
C ARG A 7 20.00 -11.28 -20.35
N GLU A 8 20.83 -10.81 -19.43
CA GLU A 8 20.35 -10.42 -18.12
C GLU A 8 19.35 -9.27 -18.36
N ILE A 9 18.07 -9.58 -18.24
CA ILE A 9 17.05 -8.55 -18.10
C ILE A 9 17.30 -7.95 -16.73
N GLU A 10 17.78 -6.71 -16.66
CA GLU A 10 17.81 -5.95 -15.41
C GLU A 10 16.40 -5.96 -14.79
N MET A 11 16.20 -6.84 -13.81
CA MET A 11 14.93 -6.97 -13.13
C MET A 11 14.83 -5.81 -12.16
N GLY A 12 14.31 -4.67 -12.63
CA GLY A 12 14.12 -3.46 -11.84
C GLY A 12 13.40 -3.72 -10.51
N ILE A 13 13.67 -2.86 -9.53
CA ILE A 13 13.10 -2.97 -8.18
C ILE A 13 11.57 -3.00 -8.24
N VAL A 14 10.96 -3.95 -7.53
CA VAL A 14 9.52 -4.02 -7.26
C VAL A 14 9.28 -3.96 -5.75
N PHE A 15 8.14 -3.43 -5.34
CA PHE A 15 7.82 -3.24 -3.92
C PHE A 15 7.12 -4.44 -3.27
N PHE A 16 6.89 -5.52 -4.00
CA PHE A 16 6.18 -6.71 -3.50
C PHE A 16 6.97 -7.99 -3.81
N PRO A 17 6.78 -9.07 -3.03
CA PRO A 17 7.42 -10.35 -3.27
C PRO A 17 7.14 -10.90 -4.68
N ARG A 18 8.16 -11.46 -5.33
CA ARG A 18 8.05 -12.13 -6.64
C ARG A 18 7.69 -13.62 -6.54
N ASP A 19 7.08 -14.02 -5.41
CA ASP A 19 6.71 -15.40 -5.09
C ASP A 19 5.38 -15.86 -5.73
N GLY A 20 4.78 -15.02 -6.57
CA GLY A 20 3.47 -15.27 -7.19
C GLY A 20 2.28 -14.97 -6.28
N SER A 21 2.49 -14.48 -5.05
CA SER A 21 1.40 -14.15 -4.12
C SER A 21 0.65 -12.86 -4.46
N TYR A 22 1.20 -12.03 -5.35
CA TYR A 22 0.57 -10.79 -5.82
C TYR A 22 0.20 -10.88 -7.29
N LEU A 23 -1.02 -10.47 -7.59
CA LEU A 23 -1.52 -10.34 -8.96
C LEU A 23 -1.26 -8.92 -9.46
N ALA A 24 -0.46 -8.80 -10.52
CA ALA A 24 -0.24 -7.55 -11.22
C ALA A 24 -1.19 -7.47 -12.43
N PHE A 25 -2.28 -6.73 -12.30
CA PHE A 25 -3.17 -6.40 -13.40
C PHE A 25 -2.66 -5.15 -14.16
N PRO A 26 -3.20 -4.83 -15.35
CA PRO A 26 -2.92 -3.55 -16.00
C PRO A 26 -3.17 -2.38 -15.03
N GLY A 27 -2.23 -1.44 -14.93
CA GLY A 27 -2.27 -0.35 -13.96
C GLY A 27 -0.96 -0.20 -13.19
N VAL A 28 -1.00 0.48 -12.05
CA VAL A 28 0.18 0.84 -11.23
C VAL A 28 0.29 0.03 -9.93
N PHE A 29 -0.65 -0.87 -9.66
CA PHE A 29 -0.74 -1.63 -8.42
C PHE A 29 -0.57 -3.13 -8.64
N ALA A 30 0.07 -3.79 -7.67
CA ALA A 30 -0.01 -5.22 -7.45
C ALA A 30 -0.99 -5.49 -6.31
N THR A 31 -1.78 -6.55 -6.42
CA THR A 31 -2.87 -6.86 -5.49
C THR A 31 -2.60 -8.19 -4.81
N TRP A 32 -2.70 -8.22 -3.49
CA TRP A 32 -2.81 -9.46 -2.74
C TRP A 32 -4.29 -9.74 -2.49
N LEU A 33 -4.76 -10.88 -3.00
CA LEU A 33 -6.09 -11.38 -2.70
C LEU A 33 -6.05 -12.01 -1.31
N CYS A 34 -7.01 -11.67 -0.46
CA CYS A 34 -7.13 -12.34 0.83
C CYS A 34 -7.52 -13.81 0.63
N PRO A 35 -7.36 -14.68 1.65
CA PRO A 35 -7.77 -16.09 1.54
C PRO A 35 -9.25 -16.27 1.16
N HIS A 36 -10.07 -15.24 1.39
CA HIS A 36 -11.49 -15.22 1.05
C HIS A 36 -11.79 -14.65 -0.35
N GLY A 37 -10.76 -14.31 -1.14
CA GLY A 37 -10.86 -13.84 -2.51
C GLY A 37 -10.85 -12.31 -2.64
N ASP A 38 -11.98 -11.76 -3.05
CA ASP A 38 -12.13 -10.34 -3.38
C ASP A 38 -12.11 -9.43 -2.14
N ALA A 39 -12.02 -8.12 -2.38
CA ALA A 39 -12.13 -7.13 -1.32
C ALA A 39 -13.51 -7.27 -0.62
N PRO A 40 -13.56 -7.20 0.73
CA PRO A 40 -14.83 -7.18 1.44
C PRO A 40 -15.73 -6.05 0.92
N ASN A 41 -17.04 -6.28 0.84
CA ASN A 41 -18.02 -5.24 0.53
C ASN A 41 -19.24 -5.38 1.47
N PRO A 42 -19.57 -4.36 2.30
CA PRO A 42 -18.81 -3.12 2.54
C PRO A 42 -17.46 -3.36 3.25
N CYS A 43 -16.56 -2.37 3.18
CA CYS A 43 -15.25 -2.44 3.85
C CYS A 43 -14.84 -1.12 4.52
N ARG A 44 -13.83 -1.22 5.39
CA ARG A 44 -13.04 -0.08 5.84
C ARG A 44 -11.80 0.05 4.98
N LYS A 45 -11.53 1.25 4.48
CA LYS A 45 -10.37 1.55 3.64
C LYS A 45 -9.30 2.32 4.40
N TYR A 46 -8.06 1.88 4.26
CA TYR A 46 -6.89 2.52 4.85
C TYR A 46 -5.84 2.76 3.79
N HIS A 47 -4.98 3.76 4.03
CA HIS A 47 -3.78 3.99 3.24
C HIS A 47 -2.55 3.95 4.14
N VAL A 48 -1.53 3.19 3.73
CA VAL A 48 -0.19 3.32 4.27
C VAL A 48 0.59 4.29 3.38
N SER A 49 1.24 5.26 4.01
CA SER A 49 2.05 6.30 3.41
C SER A 49 3.53 5.94 3.46
N SER A 50 4.30 6.41 2.48
CA SER A 50 5.74 6.23 2.45
C SER A 50 6.43 7.37 1.70
N ASP A 51 7.60 7.79 2.15
CA ASP A 51 8.51 8.49 1.27
C ASP A 51 9.01 7.52 0.19
N ILE A 52 9.20 8.01 -1.05
CA ILE A 52 9.60 7.17 -2.17
C ILE A 52 10.99 6.53 -1.96
N SER A 53 11.90 7.21 -1.27
CA SER A 53 13.26 6.72 -1.00
C SER A 53 13.30 5.51 -0.06
N CYS A 54 12.25 5.31 0.75
CA CYS A 54 12.15 4.21 1.71
C CYS A 54 10.96 3.27 1.46
N ALA A 55 10.26 3.42 0.32
CA ALA A 55 9.06 2.64 -0.02
C ALA A 55 9.28 1.12 -0.03
N ALA A 56 10.45 0.66 -0.46
CA ALA A 56 10.79 -0.77 -0.39
C ALA A 56 10.86 -1.27 1.06
N GLY A 57 11.40 -0.46 1.97
CA GLY A 57 11.46 -0.80 3.40
C GLY A 57 10.07 -0.78 4.06
N VAL A 58 9.23 0.22 3.74
CA VAL A 58 7.83 0.27 4.22
C VAL A 58 7.06 -0.98 3.75
N ALA A 59 7.21 -1.39 2.49
CA ALA A 59 6.56 -2.59 1.99
C ALA A 59 7.10 -3.87 2.65
N ALA A 60 8.41 -3.97 2.87
CA ALA A 60 9.02 -5.11 3.55
C ALA A 60 8.49 -5.30 4.99
N VAL A 61 8.11 -4.21 5.67
CA VAL A 61 7.51 -4.25 7.01
C VAL A 61 6.00 -4.49 6.96
N ALA A 62 5.27 -3.73 6.14
CA ALA A 62 3.81 -3.72 6.16
C ALA A 62 3.20 -4.97 5.51
N LEU A 63 3.72 -5.41 4.35
CA LEU A 63 3.09 -6.49 3.58
C LEU A 63 3.02 -7.83 4.34
N PRO A 64 4.05 -8.28 5.09
CA PRO A 64 3.94 -9.47 5.92
C PRO A 64 2.84 -9.36 6.98
N ILE A 65 2.72 -8.21 7.66
CA ILE A 65 1.67 -7.97 8.66
C ILE A 65 0.29 -8.08 8.02
N LEU A 66 0.08 -7.44 6.86
CA LEU A 66 -1.20 -7.48 6.16
C LEU A 66 -1.58 -8.88 5.69
N ARG A 67 -0.60 -9.65 5.20
CA ARG A 67 -0.78 -11.05 4.79
C ARG A 67 -1.13 -11.94 5.98
N GLU A 68 -0.41 -11.82 7.09
CA GLU A 68 -0.68 -12.56 8.33
C GLU A 68 -2.11 -12.30 8.84
N LEU A 69 -2.56 -11.04 8.75
CA LEU A 69 -3.91 -10.64 9.14
C LEU A 69 -5.01 -11.00 8.13
N GLY A 70 -4.67 -11.61 6.99
CA GLY A 70 -5.70 -12.00 6.03
C GLY A 70 -6.33 -10.82 5.26
N LEU A 71 -5.70 -9.63 5.21
CA LEU A 71 -6.36 -8.41 4.72
C LEU A 71 -6.13 -8.16 3.23
N TYR A 72 -7.18 -7.99 2.44
CA TYR A 72 -7.05 -7.62 1.03
C TYR A 72 -6.32 -6.27 0.90
N HIS A 73 -5.30 -6.19 0.04
CA HIS A 73 -4.56 -4.95 -0.15
C HIS A 73 -3.90 -4.81 -1.52
N LYS A 74 -3.63 -3.56 -1.90
CA LYS A 74 -2.94 -3.16 -3.11
C LYS A 74 -1.69 -2.37 -2.74
N VAL A 75 -0.59 -2.61 -3.43
CA VAL A 75 0.68 -1.88 -3.27
C VAL A 75 1.13 -1.36 -4.62
N VAL A 76 1.70 -0.16 -4.67
CA VAL A 76 2.29 0.35 -5.92
C VAL A 76 3.39 -0.60 -6.39
N ARG A 77 3.48 -0.90 -7.69
CA ARG A 77 4.34 -1.99 -8.17
C ARG A 77 5.82 -1.67 -8.09
N MET A 78 6.20 -0.48 -8.53
CA MET A 78 7.60 -0.13 -8.78
C MET A 78 7.86 1.37 -8.55
N PRO A 79 9.13 1.78 -8.34
CA PRO A 79 9.46 3.17 -8.05
C PRO A 79 8.96 4.18 -9.09
N ALA A 80 9.03 3.84 -10.38
CA ALA A 80 8.56 4.71 -11.45
C ALA A 80 7.04 4.94 -11.40
N ASP A 81 6.27 3.89 -11.07
CA ASP A 81 4.82 4.01 -10.84
C ASP A 81 4.56 4.94 -9.65
N TYR A 82 5.31 4.76 -8.56
CA TYR A 82 5.08 5.54 -7.35
C TYR A 82 5.45 7.00 -7.51
N ALA A 83 6.56 7.31 -8.21
CA ALA A 83 6.96 8.67 -8.54
C ALA A 83 5.86 9.41 -9.33
N ARG A 84 5.24 8.74 -10.30
CA ARG A 84 4.14 9.32 -11.10
C ARG A 84 2.89 9.60 -10.27
N MET A 85 2.67 8.82 -9.21
CA MET A 85 1.52 9.01 -8.31
C MET A 85 1.69 10.16 -7.31
N GLN A 86 2.92 10.65 -7.11
CA GLN A 86 3.17 11.75 -6.16
C GLN A 86 2.53 13.08 -6.59
N THR A 87 2.12 13.20 -7.85
CA THR A 87 1.35 14.35 -8.34
C THR A 87 -0.12 13.96 -8.50
N GLY A 88 -1.01 14.54 -7.68
CA GLY A 88 -2.46 14.38 -7.80
C GLY A 88 -3.16 13.68 -6.63
N ASN A 89 -4.23 12.92 -6.94
CA ASN A 89 -5.15 12.35 -5.94
C ASN A 89 -4.66 11.03 -5.32
N GLN A 90 -3.57 10.47 -5.85
CA GLN A 90 -2.93 9.24 -5.37
C GLN A 90 -1.66 9.54 -4.55
N ALA A 91 -1.29 10.82 -4.41
CA ALA A 91 -0.13 11.21 -3.63
C ALA A 91 -0.27 10.74 -2.17
N GLY A 92 0.83 10.23 -1.62
CA GLY A 92 0.86 9.63 -0.28
C GLY A 92 0.23 8.25 -0.15
N LYS A 93 -0.47 7.71 -1.16
CA LYS A 93 -1.15 6.39 -1.08
C LYS A 93 -0.26 5.28 -1.62
N PHE A 94 0.63 4.76 -0.78
CA PHE A 94 1.56 3.71 -1.18
C PHE A 94 0.94 2.30 -1.14
N ILE A 95 0.31 1.96 -0.02
CA ILE A 95 -0.46 0.72 0.14
C ILE A 95 -1.89 1.10 0.44
N THR A 96 -2.85 0.45 -0.20
CA THR A 96 -4.28 0.59 0.10
C THR A 96 -4.79 -0.73 0.69
N ILE A 97 -5.41 -0.67 1.86
CA ILE A 97 -5.91 -1.83 2.60
C ILE A 97 -7.45 -1.77 2.59
N TYR A 98 -8.08 -2.90 2.31
CA TYR A 98 -9.53 -3.08 2.39
C TYR A 98 -9.82 -4.14 3.46
N ALA A 99 -10.31 -3.69 4.61
CA ALA A 99 -10.57 -4.54 5.76
C ALA A 99 -12.09 -4.73 5.98
N PRO A 100 -12.52 -5.86 6.56
CA PRO A 100 -13.93 -6.04 6.90
C PRO A 100 -14.37 -5.03 7.98
N LEU A 101 -15.66 -4.71 8.05
CA LEU A 101 -16.18 -3.68 8.97
C LEU A 101 -15.94 -4.01 10.45
N ASN A 102 -15.89 -5.30 10.80
CA ASN A 102 -15.67 -5.81 12.15
C ASN A 102 -14.18 -5.92 12.54
N ILE A 103 -13.26 -5.43 11.70
CA ILE A 103 -11.84 -5.39 12.05
C ILE A 103 -11.62 -4.59 13.35
N GLN A 104 -10.69 -5.06 14.18
CA GLN A 104 -10.24 -4.31 15.36
C GLN A 104 -9.39 -3.11 14.89
N HIS A 105 -10.06 -2.00 14.60
CA HIS A 105 -9.49 -0.79 13.98
C HIS A 105 -8.21 -0.32 14.69
N ASP A 106 -8.29 -0.04 15.99
CA ASP A 106 -7.17 0.49 16.77
C ASP A 106 -6.00 -0.50 16.78
N ALA A 107 -6.27 -1.80 16.90
CA ALA A 107 -5.23 -2.83 16.90
C ALA A 107 -4.49 -2.90 15.56
N LEU A 108 -5.20 -2.79 14.44
CA LEU A 108 -4.58 -2.73 13.11
C LEU A 108 -3.70 -1.49 12.95
N VAL A 109 -4.23 -0.32 13.32
CA VAL A 109 -3.53 0.97 13.20
C VAL A 109 -2.29 0.98 14.07
N SER A 110 -2.39 0.60 15.36
CA SER A 110 -1.24 0.53 16.27
C SER A 110 -0.21 -0.47 15.76
N ARG A 111 -0.61 -1.67 15.35
CA ARG A 111 0.34 -2.70 14.86
C ARG A 111 1.16 -2.21 13.66
N LEU A 112 0.53 -1.57 12.69
CA LEU A 112 1.23 -1.01 11.52
C LEU A 112 2.05 0.22 11.89
N GLY A 113 1.44 1.17 12.60
CA GLY A 113 2.09 2.42 13.00
C GLY A 113 3.33 2.21 13.85
N ASP A 114 3.26 1.31 14.84
CA ASP A 114 4.38 0.98 15.73
C ASP A 114 5.49 0.25 14.98
N ALA A 115 5.15 -0.72 14.10
CA ALA A 115 6.15 -1.43 13.32
C ALA A 115 6.90 -0.50 12.34
N LEU A 116 6.18 0.41 11.68
CA LEU A 116 6.77 1.36 10.74
C LEU A 116 7.58 2.44 11.45
N SER A 117 7.04 3.03 12.53
CA SER A 117 7.73 4.06 13.32
C SER A 117 8.95 3.50 14.07
N GLY A 118 8.89 2.24 14.49
CA GLY A 118 9.98 1.54 15.16
C GLY A 118 11.11 1.10 14.23
N THR A 119 10.92 1.18 12.90
CA THR A 119 11.94 0.77 11.93
C THR A 119 12.81 1.96 11.51
N PRO A 120 14.13 1.97 11.80
CA PRO A 120 14.99 3.10 11.48
C PRO A 120 15.05 3.43 9.99
N GLY A 121 14.97 4.72 9.67
CA GLY A 121 15.13 5.22 8.31
C GLY A 121 13.85 5.22 7.46
N LEU A 122 12.76 4.59 7.92
CA LEU A 122 11.45 4.72 7.29
C LEU A 122 10.84 6.08 7.61
N ARG A 123 10.12 6.64 6.64
CA ARG A 123 9.45 7.92 6.75
C ARG A 123 8.12 7.87 6.00
N PRO A 124 7.06 8.52 6.50
CA PRO A 124 5.84 8.69 5.72
C PRO A 124 6.11 9.61 4.54
N SER A 125 5.18 9.63 3.57
CA SER A 125 5.23 10.58 2.46
C SER A 125 5.19 12.01 3.00
N PRO A 126 5.93 12.97 2.40
CA PRO A 126 5.74 14.39 2.69
C PRO A 126 4.35 14.90 2.28
N THR A 127 3.61 14.14 1.47
CA THR A 127 2.26 14.49 1.03
C THR A 127 1.22 13.67 1.77
N ILE A 128 0.26 14.36 2.42
CA ILE A 128 -0.87 13.73 3.10
C ILE A 128 -1.84 13.15 2.05
N PRO A 129 -2.26 11.89 2.19
CA PRO A 129 -3.30 11.29 1.35
C PRO A 129 -4.58 12.12 1.32
N ARG A 130 -5.20 12.22 0.15
CA ARG A 130 -6.48 12.92 -0.02
C ARG A 130 -7.55 11.96 -0.48
N SER A 131 -8.72 12.00 0.15
CA SER A 131 -9.89 11.23 -0.26
C SER A 131 -10.93 12.12 -0.90
N ARG A 132 -11.84 11.52 -1.67
CA ARG A 132 -12.94 12.21 -2.34
C ARG A 132 -14.26 11.60 -1.91
N ARG A 133 -15.20 12.44 -1.48
CA ARG A 133 -16.59 12.04 -1.17
C ARG A 133 -17.54 13.07 -1.75
N TYR A 134 -18.55 12.64 -2.52
CA TYR A 134 -19.53 13.52 -3.19
C TYR A 134 -18.90 14.73 -3.92
N ARG A 135 -17.84 14.51 -4.71
CA ARG A 135 -17.05 15.53 -5.45
C ARG A 135 -16.17 16.46 -4.58
N HIS A 136 -16.26 16.41 -3.26
CA HIS A 136 -15.36 17.14 -2.38
C HIS A 136 -14.09 16.34 -2.10
N VAL A 137 -12.93 16.98 -2.24
CA VAL A 137 -11.62 16.40 -1.89
C VAL A 137 -11.24 16.91 -0.50
N PHE A 138 -10.90 16.00 0.41
CA PHE A 138 -10.44 16.33 1.75
C PHE A 138 -9.11 15.63 2.05
N ALA A 139 -8.27 16.24 2.87
CA ALA A 139 -7.09 15.60 3.41
C ALA A 139 -7.52 14.54 4.42
N GLU A 140 -6.96 13.34 4.33
CA GLU A 140 -7.17 12.30 5.32
C GLU A 140 -6.42 12.65 6.60
N GLN A 141 -7.02 12.33 7.74
CA GLN A 141 -6.34 12.49 9.02
C GLN A 141 -5.43 11.29 9.29
N PRO A 142 -4.21 11.52 9.83
CA PRO A 142 -3.37 10.41 10.29
C PRO A 142 -4.07 9.69 11.45
N LEU A 143 -4.00 8.37 11.43
CA LEU A 143 -4.57 7.49 12.46
C LEU A 143 -3.52 7.04 13.47
N ASP A 144 -2.24 7.13 13.12
CA ASP A 144 -1.11 6.82 14.00
C ASP A 144 -0.21 8.05 14.24
N ARG A 145 0.60 8.00 15.30
CA ARG A 145 1.52 9.08 15.66
C ARG A 145 2.67 9.25 14.67
N GLY A 146 3.07 8.19 14.00
CA GLY A 146 4.13 8.19 12.99
C GLY A 146 3.69 8.73 11.64
N MET A 147 2.40 9.05 11.49
CA MET A 147 1.80 9.56 10.26
C MET A 147 1.95 8.60 9.07
N PHE A 148 2.02 7.29 9.34
CA PHE A 148 2.11 6.26 8.32
C PHE A 148 0.75 5.77 7.84
N VAL A 149 -0.29 5.83 8.67
CA VAL A 149 -1.59 5.21 8.43
C VAL A 149 -2.67 6.28 8.39
N TYR A 150 -3.51 6.24 7.35
CA TYR A 150 -4.61 7.18 7.11
C TYR A 150 -5.90 6.42 6.76
N GLY A 151 -7.03 7.10 6.84
CA GLY A 151 -8.33 6.58 6.38
C GLY A 151 -9.18 6.02 7.52
N GLY A 152 -9.55 4.74 7.45
CA GLY A 152 -10.37 4.05 8.45
C GLY A 152 -11.89 4.20 8.27
N PHE A 153 -12.31 4.86 7.19
CA PHE A 153 -13.72 5.08 6.86
C PHE A 153 -14.32 3.91 6.09
N GLU A 154 -15.63 3.73 6.24
CA GLU A 154 -16.43 2.78 5.49
C GLU A 154 -16.59 3.23 4.02
N THR A 155 -16.47 2.29 3.08
CA THR A 155 -16.59 2.52 1.63
C THR A 155 -17.04 1.25 0.92
N ASP A 156 -17.68 1.44 -0.24
CA ASP A 156 -17.74 0.39 -1.25
C ASP A 156 -16.37 0.32 -1.95
N PRO A 157 -15.72 -0.86 -2.07
CA PRO A 157 -14.45 -0.99 -2.78
C PRO A 157 -14.54 -0.73 -4.30
N GLY A 158 -15.75 -0.69 -4.87
CA GLY A 158 -16.05 -0.38 -6.26
C GLY A 158 -16.25 1.11 -6.58
N GLU A 159 -16.38 1.98 -5.56
CA GLU A 159 -16.37 3.46 -5.71
C GLU A 159 -14.95 4.04 -5.88
#